data_AF-A0A7X7CAQ1-F1
#
_entry.id   AF-A0A7X7CAQ1-F1
#
_cell.length_a   1.000
_cell.length_b   1.000
_cell.length_c   1.000
_cell.angle_alpha   90.00
_cell.angle_beta   90.00
_cell.angle_gamma   90.00
#
_symmetry.space_group_name_H-M   'P 1'
#
loop_
_entity.id
_entity.type
_entity.pdbx_description
1 polymer ?
#
loop_
_entity_poly.entity_id
_entity_poly.type
_entity_poly.pdbx_seq_one_letter_code
_entity_poly.pdbx_strand_id
1 'polypeptide(L)' 'MSETLTAQEIMGAGLADWRRLARRIHARFETGDYATGAAFVSAIGEAAETVDHHP' A
#
# COMPACT_ATOMS: atom_id res chain seq x y z
N MET A 1 -17.03 10.88 5.04
CA MET A 1 -17.26 10.17 3.77
C MET A 1 -15.91 9.93 3.12
N SER A 2 -15.64 8.72 2.62
CA SER A 2 -14.42 8.45 1.85
C SER A 2 -14.66 8.85 0.41
N GLU A 3 -13.75 9.64 -0.17
CA GLU A 3 -13.75 10.03 -1.57
C GLU A 3 -12.95 9.02 -2.39
N THR A 4 -13.47 8.62 -3.56
CA THR A 4 -12.73 7.75 -4.47
C THR A 4 -11.98 8.60 -5.49
N LEU A 5 -10.66 8.52 -5.47
CA LEU A 5 -9.80 9.24 -6.40
C LEU A 5 -9.91 8.68 -7.83
N THR A 6 -9.79 9.58 -8.80
CA THR A 6 -9.65 9.27 -10.21
C THR A 6 -8.25 8.72 -10.53
N ALA A 7 -8.11 8.12 -11.71
CA ALA A 7 -6.82 7.65 -12.19
C ALA A 7 -5.76 8.77 -12.30
N GLN A 8 -6.19 9.97 -12.68
CA GLN A 8 -5.32 11.12 -12.86
C GLN A 8 -4.80 11.65 -11.53
N GLU A 9 -5.65 11.72 -10.50
CA GLU A 9 -5.25 12.11 -9.14
C GLU A 9 -4.27 11.11 -8.53
N ILE A 10 -4.50 9.81 -8.71
CA ILE A 10 -3.57 8.77 -8.27
C ILE A 10 -2.20 8.91 -8.94
N MET A 11 -2.15 9.18 -10.25
CA MET A 11 -0.88 9.41 -10.95
C MET A 11 -0.20 10.72 -10.50
N GLY A 12 -0.97 11.78 -10.26
CA GLY A 12 -0.46 13.07 -9.79
C GLY A 12 0.15 13.03 -8.39
N ALA A 13 -0.22 12.05 -7.57
CA ALA A 13 0.33 11.86 -6.22
C ALA A 13 1.79 11.36 -6.19
N GLY A 14 2.38 10.96 -7.33
CA GLY A 14 3.81 10.64 -7.41
C GLY A 14 4.23 9.39 -6.63
N LEU A 15 3.34 8.40 -6.46
CA LEU A 15 3.61 7.18 -5.71
C LEU A 15 4.59 6.25 -6.47
N ALA A 16 5.88 6.41 -6.22
CA ALA A 16 6.97 5.82 -7.01
C ALA A 16 6.86 4.28 -7.19
N ASP A 17 6.62 3.53 -6.12
CA ASP A 17 6.55 2.06 -6.14
C ASP A 17 5.15 1.51 -6.44
N TRP A 18 4.14 2.37 -6.44
CA TRP A 18 2.74 1.95 -6.55
C TRP A 18 2.24 2.02 -7.98
N ARG A 19 1.52 0.98 -8.41
CA ARG A 19 0.91 0.86 -9.73
C ARG A 19 -0.59 0.64 -9.57
N ARG A 20 -1.39 1.43 -10.28
CA ARG A 20 -2.85 1.23 -10.36
C ARG A 20 -3.14 0.02 -11.23
N LEU A 21 -3.70 -1.03 -10.63
CA LEU A 21 -4.15 -2.26 -11.29
C LEU A 21 -5.64 -2.45 -11.00
N ALA A 22 -6.46 -2.43 -12.05
CA ALA A 22 -7.91 -2.47 -11.95
C ALA A 22 -8.46 -1.41 -10.94
N ARG A 23 -9.00 -1.86 -9.80
CA ARG A 23 -9.64 -1.01 -8.78
C ARG A 23 -8.74 -0.73 -7.57
N ARG A 24 -7.48 -1.15 -7.57
CA ARG A 24 -6.55 -0.98 -6.43
C ARG A 24 -5.19 -0.46 -6.90
N ILE A 25 -4.37 -0.04 -5.95
CA ILE A 25 -2.95 0.22 -6.16
C ILE A 25 -2.14 -0.90 -5.53
N HIS A 26 -1.06 -1.29 -6.19
CA HIS A 26 -0.19 -2.40 -5.79
C HIS A 26 1.26 -1.92 -5.75
N ALA A 27 2.02 -2.34 -4.75
CA ALA A 27 3.46 -2.15 -4.68
C ALA A 27 4.14 -3.48 -4.32
N ARG A 28 5.41 -3.61 -4.68
CA ARG A 28 6.25 -4.74 -4.31
C ARG A 28 7.52 -4.21 -3.67
N PHE A 29 7.84 -4.73 -2.49
CA PHE A 29 9.02 -4.33 -1.73
C PHE A 29 9.98 -5.51 -1.63
N GLU A 30 11.25 -5.27 -1.92
CA GLU A 30 12.32 -6.23 -1.64
C GLU A 30 12.79 -6.00 -0.21
N THR A 31 12.61 -7.00 0.65
CA THR A 31 12.91 -6.91 2.08
C THR A 31 14.25 -7.54 2.46
N GLY A 32 14.97 -8.11 1.49
CA GLY A 32 16.19 -8.89 1.73
C GLY A 32 15.87 -10.29 2.22
N ASP A 33 15.88 -10.50 3.54
CA ASP A 33 15.67 -11.82 4.13
C ASP A 33 14.23 -12.05 4.63
N TYR A 34 13.96 -13.30 5.01
CA TYR A 34 12.64 -13.72 5.48
C TYR A 34 12.22 -13.03 6.78
N ALA A 35 13.15 -12.87 7.74
CA ALA A 35 12.84 -12.28 9.04
C ALA A 35 12.43 -10.81 8.89
N THR A 36 13.14 -10.08 8.02
CA THR A 36 12.84 -8.70 7.66
C THR A 36 11.51 -8.61 6.91
N GLY A 37 11.23 -9.55 6.00
CA GLY A 37 9.94 -9.64 5.32
C GLY A 37 8.76 -9.89 6.27
N ALA A 38 8.92 -10.79 7.23
CA ALA A 38 7.90 -11.08 8.24
C ALA A 38 7.65 -9.85 9.15
N ALA A 39 8.71 -9.18 9.59
CA ALA A 39 8.60 -7.95 10.38
C ALA A 39 7.88 -6.82 9.60
N PHE A 40 8.20 -6.67 8.30
CA PHE A 40 7.55 -5.70 7.43
C PHE A 40 6.03 -5.94 7.32
N VAL A 41 5.60 -7.19 7.11
CA VAL A 41 4.17 -7.53 7.06
C VAL A 41 3.47 -7.28 8.41
N SER A 42 4.12 -7.59 9.53
CA SER A 42 3.56 -7.30 10.87
C SER A 42 3.31 -5.81 11.07
N ALA A 43 4.29 -4.97 10.71
CA ALA A 43 4.18 -3.52 10.83
C ALA A 43 3.05 -2.94 9.96
N ILE A 44 2.85 -3.47 8.75
CA ILE A 44 1.70 -3.12 7.90
C ILE A 44 0.38 -3.51 8.59
N GLY A 45 0.32 -4.70 9.20
CA GLY A 45 -0.88 -5.16 9.92
C GLY A 45 -1.24 -4.24 11.09
N GLU A 46 -0.26 -3.86 11.92
CA GLU A 46 -0.47 -2.92 13.03
C GLU A 46 -0.95 -1.54 12.56
N ALA A 47 -0.36 -1.04 11.46
CA ALA A 47 -0.80 0.22 10.85
C ALA A 47 -2.22 0.12 10.28
N ALA A 48 -2.57 -0.99 9.62
CA ALA A 48 -3.89 -1.24 9.05
C ALA A 48 -4.98 -1.30 10.12
N GLU A 49 -4.73 -1.98 11.25
CA GLU A 49 -5.65 -2.03 12.39
C GLU A 49 -5.85 -0.64 13.02
N THR A 50 -4.79 0.17 13.12
CA THR A 50 -4.86 1.52 13.70
C THR A 50 -5.84 2.43 12.94
N VAL A 51 -5.98 2.22 11.63
CA VAL A 51 -6.83 3.06 10.76
C VAL A 51 -8.08 2.32 10.25
N ASP A 52 -8.33 1.08 10.71
CA ASP A 52 -9.40 0.19 10.24
C ASP A 52 -9.48 0.10 8.70
N HIS A 53 -8.31 -0.05 8.07
CA HIS A 53 -8.20 -0.22 6.62
C HIS A 53 -7.15 -1.26 6.25
N HIS A 54 -7.62 -2.38 5.72
CA HIS A 54 -6.77 -3.52 5.34
C HIS A 54 -6.41 -3.51 3.84
N PRO A 55 -5.19 -3.95 3.46
CA PRO A 55 -4.74 -4.05 2.07
C PRO A 55 -5.47 -5.13 1.24
#